data_AF-A0AAU4SJ93-F1
#
_entry.id   AF-A0AAU4SJ93-F1
#
_cell.length_a   1.000
_cell.length_b   1.000
_cell.length_c   1.000
_cell.angle_alpha   90.00
_cell.angle_beta   90.00
_cell.angle_gamma   90.00
#
_symmetry.space_group_name_H-M   'P 1'
#
loop_
_entity.id
_entity.type
_entity.pdbx_description
1 polymer ?
#
loop_
_entity_poly.entity_id
_entity_poly.type
_entity_poly.pdbx_seq_one_letter_code
_entity_poly.pdbx_strand_id
1 'polypeptide(L)'
;MTGNVLVAYGTTNGSTAQIAEAVAAVLRKEGFTSEALPAGSVARVTSYDAVVVGGALYAGRWHKDARRFVRRHHRELAERPVWLFSSGPLDATASERDIPPVPGVKKAMVQLDARGHVTFGGCLEEGAKGWVARMILKNGKGGDFRNFPEIEAWATRVAEELVGALEKS
;
A
#
# COMPACT_ATOMS: atom_id res chain seq x y z
N MET A 1 -8.08 -2.87 23.89
CA MET A 1 -6.66 -2.65 23.56
C MET A 1 -6.61 -2.03 22.18
N THR A 2 -5.87 -0.95 21.97
CA THR A 2 -5.69 -0.35 20.64
C THR A 2 -4.59 -1.12 19.91
N GLY A 3 -4.90 -1.82 18.83
CA GLY A 3 -3.91 -2.58 18.06
C GLY A 3 -2.87 -1.66 17.38
N ASN A 4 -1.65 -2.16 17.22
CA ASN A 4 -0.55 -1.49 16.55
C ASN A 4 -0.48 -1.92 15.06
N VAL A 5 -0.58 -0.96 14.14
CA VAL A 5 -0.64 -1.23 12.69
C VAL A 5 0.49 -0.52 11.94
N LEU A 6 1.30 -1.30 11.25
CA LEU A 6 2.33 -0.78 10.34
C LEU A 6 1.77 -0.61 8.92
N VAL A 7 1.95 0.56 8.32
CA VAL A 7 1.72 0.78 6.88
C VAL A 7 3.07 0.91 6.16
N ALA A 8 3.62 -0.21 5.71
CA ALA A 8 4.92 -0.25 5.03
C ALA A 8 4.78 0.07 3.53
N TYR A 9 5.58 0.99 2.98
CA TYR A 9 5.44 1.40 1.57
C TYR A 9 6.73 1.40 0.75
N GLY A 10 6.61 1.03 -0.53
CA GLY A 10 7.66 1.18 -1.53
C GLY A 10 7.32 2.26 -2.57
N THR A 11 8.10 3.34 -2.62
CA THR A 11 7.88 4.47 -3.52
C THR A 11 9.18 4.96 -4.18
N THR A 12 9.08 5.60 -5.34
CA THR A 12 10.19 6.37 -5.96
C THR A 12 9.92 7.88 -5.94
N ASN A 13 8.68 8.30 -6.23
CA ASN A 13 8.30 9.70 -6.37
C ASN A 13 7.25 10.18 -5.35
N GLY A 14 7.15 9.51 -4.19
CA GLY A 14 6.32 9.98 -3.07
C GLY A 14 4.82 9.66 -3.15
N SER A 15 4.25 9.43 -4.34
CA SER A 15 2.81 9.14 -4.48
C SER A 15 2.30 8.04 -3.55
N THR A 16 2.95 6.86 -3.54
CA THR A 16 2.57 5.74 -2.66
C THR A 16 2.80 6.04 -1.18
N ALA A 17 3.76 6.90 -0.83
CA ALA A 17 3.98 7.30 0.55
C ALA A 17 2.79 8.13 1.05
N GLN A 18 2.31 9.07 0.25
CA GLN A 18 1.12 9.87 0.59
C GLN A 18 -0.15 9.02 0.74
N ILE A 19 -0.31 7.97 -0.08
CA ILE A 19 -1.39 6.98 0.12
C ILE A 19 -1.21 6.26 1.46
N ALA A 20 0.00 5.78 1.76
CA ALA A 20 0.28 5.10 3.02
C ALA A 20 0.03 5.98 4.26
N GLU A 21 0.42 7.25 4.21
CA GLU A 21 0.14 8.22 5.27
C GLU A 21 -1.36 8.45 5.46
N ALA A 22 -2.14 8.53 4.38
CA ALA A 22 -3.59 8.67 4.45
C ALA A 22 -4.24 7.43 5.11
N VAL A 23 -3.81 6.22 4.72
CA VAL A 23 -4.26 4.97 5.34
C VAL A 23 -3.93 4.94 6.84
N ALA A 24 -2.68 5.27 7.22
CA ALA A 24 -2.27 5.32 8.62
C ALA A 24 -3.06 6.39 9.41
N ALA A 25 -3.36 7.53 8.79
CA ALA A 25 -4.18 8.58 9.40
C ALA A 25 -5.61 8.13 9.67
N VAL A 26 -6.23 7.39 8.76
CA VAL A 26 -7.56 6.81 8.96
C VAL A 26 -7.52 5.77 10.07
N LEU A 27 -6.58 4.82 10.04
CA LEU A 27 -6.44 3.81 11.10
C LEU A 27 -6.28 4.45 12.49
N ARG A 28 -5.55 5.57 12.59
CA ARG A 28 -5.46 6.36 13.83
C ARG A 28 -6.80 6.97 14.26
N LYS A 29 -7.59 7.49 13.31
CA LYS A 29 -8.94 8.01 13.59
C LYS A 29 -9.88 6.91 14.08
N GLU A 30 -9.72 5.69 13.57
CA GLU A 30 -10.47 4.49 13.99
C GLU A 30 -9.96 3.86 15.30
N GLY A 31 -9.02 4.51 15.99
CA GLY A 31 -8.58 4.11 17.33
C GLY A 31 -7.38 3.16 17.38
N PHE A 32 -6.72 2.87 16.26
CA PHE A 32 -5.48 2.09 16.24
C PHE A 32 -4.26 2.99 16.45
N THR A 33 -3.17 2.42 17.00
CA THR A 33 -1.86 3.06 16.91
C THR A 33 -1.28 2.71 15.55
N SER A 34 -1.08 3.68 14.66
CA SER A 34 -0.59 3.40 13.31
C SER A 34 0.48 4.37 12.82
N GLU A 35 1.47 3.83 12.11
CA GLU A 35 2.54 4.57 11.48
C GLU A 35 2.78 4.10 10.04
N ALA A 36 3.17 5.03 9.16
CA ALA A 36 3.58 4.72 7.80
C ALA A 36 5.10 4.83 7.68
N LEU A 37 5.75 3.77 7.19
CA LEU A 37 7.21 3.71 7.08
C LEU A 37 7.65 3.25 5.69
N PRO A 38 8.75 3.81 5.14
CA PRO A 38 9.41 3.22 3.98
C PRO A 38 9.74 1.75 4.25
N ALA A 39 9.31 0.85 3.37
CA ALA A 39 9.45 -0.58 3.56
C ALA A 39 10.92 -1.03 3.73
N GLY A 40 11.87 -0.25 3.21
CA GLY A 40 13.31 -0.49 3.39
C GLY A 40 13.87 -0.11 4.76
N SER A 41 13.19 0.74 5.54
CA SER A 41 13.64 1.15 6.88
C SER A 41 13.05 0.31 8.02
N VAL A 42 12.06 -0.53 7.73
CA VAL A 42 11.44 -1.40 8.75
C VAL A 42 12.41 -2.50 9.15
N ALA A 43 12.80 -2.52 10.42
CA ALA A 43 13.74 -3.51 10.94
C ALA A 43 13.05 -4.81 11.38
N ARG A 44 11.91 -4.69 12.05
CA ARG A 44 11.12 -5.77 12.64
C ARG A 44 9.62 -5.48 12.47
N VAL A 45 8.84 -6.51 12.18
CA VAL A 45 7.37 -6.41 12.09
C VAL A 45 6.66 -7.02 13.31
N THR A 46 7.41 -7.69 14.19
CA THR A 46 6.85 -8.44 15.32
C THR A 46 6.20 -7.57 16.39
N SER A 47 6.49 -6.27 16.41
CA SER A 47 5.90 -5.27 17.32
C SER A 47 4.53 -4.76 16.88
N TYR A 48 4.07 -5.16 15.69
CA TYR A 48 2.77 -4.79 15.15
C TYR A 48 1.83 -5.99 15.18
N ASP A 49 0.55 -5.70 15.44
CA ASP A 49 -0.52 -6.68 15.44
C ASP A 49 -1.03 -6.92 14.02
N ALA A 50 -0.91 -5.92 13.14
CA ALA A 50 -1.31 -6.01 11.74
C ALA A 50 -0.37 -5.20 10.82
N VAL A 51 -0.35 -5.54 9.53
CA VAL A 51 0.48 -4.86 8.54
C VAL A 51 -0.28 -4.57 7.25
N VAL A 52 -0.21 -3.34 6.77
CA VAL A 52 -0.60 -2.94 5.42
C VAL A 52 0.67 -2.74 4.59
N VAL A 53 0.76 -3.34 3.41
CA VAL A 53 1.93 -3.17 2.51
C VAL A 53 1.52 -2.53 1.19
N GLY A 54 2.13 -1.39 0.89
CA GLY A 54 1.90 -0.60 -0.31
C GLY A 54 3.08 -0.57 -1.26
N GLY A 55 2.82 -0.51 -2.56
CA GLY A 55 3.88 -0.32 -3.55
C GLY A 55 3.41 0.28 -4.86
N ALA A 56 4.20 1.20 -5.41
CA ALA A 56 4.00 1.71 -6.76
C ALA A 56 4.10 0.59 -7.80
N LEU A 57 3.27 0.67 -8.85
CA LEU A 57 3.36 -0.18 -10.03
C LEU A 57 4.21 0.51 -11.10
N TYR A 58 5.32 -0.13 -11.46
CA TYR A 58 6.16 0.28 -12.59
C TYR A 58 6.26 -0.87 -13.58
N ALA A 59 5.80 -0.66 -14.82
CA ALA A 59 5.80 -1.65 -15.88
C ALA A 59 5.23 -3.02 -15.43
N GLY A 60 4.06 -2.99 -14.78
CA GLY A 60 3.38 -4.20 -14.27
C GLY A 60 4.07 -4.89 -13.09
N ARG A 61 5.04 -4.23 -12.44
CA ARG A 61 5.77 -4.77 -11.29
C ARG A 61 5.58 -3.88 -10.08
N TRP A 62 5.30 -4.52 -8.95
CA TRP A 62 5.28 -3.86 -7.65
C TRP A 62 6.67 -3.34 -7.26
N HIS A 63 6.72 -2.21 -6.55
CA HIS A 63 7.97 -1.55 -6.20
C HIS A 63 8.96 -2.52 -5.53
N LYS A 64 10.25 -2.37 -5.84
CA LYS A 64 11.29 -3.30 -5.37
C LYS A 64 11.36 -3.39 -3.85
N ASP A 65 11.14 -2.30 -3.14
CA ASP A 65 11.26 -2.27 -1.68
C ASP A 65 10.08 -2.94 -0.99
N ALA A 66 8.85 -2.78 -1.51
CA ALA A 66 7.68 -3.52 -1.04
C ALA A 66 7.86 -5.04 -1.23
N ARG A 67 8.34 -5.46 -2.42
CA ARG A 67 8.66 -6.87 -2.68
C ARG A 67 9.76 -7.42 -1.77
N ARG A 68 10.81 -6.63 -1.51
CA ARG A 68 11.92 -7.02 -0.63
C ARG A 68 11.46 -7.13 0.82
N PHE A 69 10.59 -6.23 1.27
CA PHE A 69 10.00 -6.25 2.59
C PHE A 69 9.17 -7.51 2.81
N VAL A 70 8.23 -7.82 1.91
CA VAL A 70 7.43 -9.06 1.98
C VAL A 70 8.32 -10.29 2.03
N ARG A 71 9.35 -10.36 1.18
CA ARG A 71 10.27 -11.50 1.18
C ARG A 71 11.06 -11.61 2.49
N ARG A 72 11.57 -10.48 3.00
CA ARG A 72 12.40 -10.41 4.21
C ARG A 72 11.60 -10.84 5.44
N HIS A 73 10.36 -10.40 5.56
CA HIS A 73 9.51 -10.60 6.74
C HIS A 73 8.44 -11.68 6.55
N HIS A 74 8.56 -12.55 5.53
CA HIS A 74 7.45 -13.42 5.12
C HIS A 74 6.86 -14.29 6.26
N ARG A 75 7.71 -14.87 7.11
CA ARG A 75 7.24 -15.73 8.23
C ARG A 75 6.43 -14.92 9.22
N GLU A 76 6.97 -13.79 9.63
CA GLU A 76 6.37 -12.91 10.63
C GLU A 76 5.09 -12.25 10.09
N LEU A 77 5.05 -11.93 8.79
CA LEU A 77 3.86 -11.40 8.13
C LEU A 77 2.76 -12.46 8.00
N ALA A 78 3.10 -13.72 7.73
CA ALA A 78 2.13 -14.80 7.60
C ALA A 78 1.43 -15.17 8.93
N GLU A 79 1.97 -14.73 10.07
CA GLU A 79 1.39 -14.92 11.39
C GLU A 79 0.41 -13.79 11.80
N ARG A 80 0.17 -12.81 10.91
CA ARG A 80 -0.56 -11.58 11.23
C ARG A 80 -1.59 -11.24 10.14
N PRO A 81 -2.66 -10.50 10.46
CA PRO A 81 -3.50 -9.86 9.45
C PRO A 81 -2.68 -8.96 8.52
N VAL A 82 -2.75 -9.24 7.21
CA VAL A 82 -2.07 -8.46 6.17
C VAL A 82 -3.04 -8.00 5.09
N TRP A 83 -2.94 -6.73 4.72
CA TRP A 83 -3.58 -6.16 3.52
C TRP A 83 -2.53 -5.58 2.59
N LEU A 84 -2.79 -5.62 1.29
CA LEU A 84 -1.89 -5.08 0.28
C LEU A 84 -2.56 -3.94 -0.48
N PHE A 85 -1.77 -2.99 -0.99
CA PHE A 85 -2.26 -2.07 -2.01
C PHE A 85 -1.21 -1.78 -3.09
N SER A 86 -1.71 -1.38 -4.25
CA SER A 86 -0.90 -0.91 -5.38
C SER A 86 -1.24 0.54 -5.71
N SER A 87 -0.26 1.28 -6.23
CA SER A 87 -0.43 2.67 -6.67
C SER A 87 -0.03 2.81 -8.14
N GLY A 88 -0.98 3.26 -8.96
CA GLY A 88 -0.94 3.25 -10.42
C GLY A 88 -2.16 2.52 -10.98
N PRO A 89 -2.63 2.82 -12.20
CA PRO A 89 -1.96 3.57 -13.27
C PRO A 89 -2.01 5.10 -13.11
N LEU A 90 -1.37 5.81 -14.05
CA LEU A 90 -1.43 7.28 -14.20
C LEU A 90 -2.50 7.66 -15.21
N ASP A 91 -3.70 7.13 -15.00
CA ASP A 91 -4.92 7.42 -15.75
C ASP A 91 -6.14 7.13 -14.86
N ALA A 92 -7.35 7.40 -15.36
CA ALA A 92 -8.59 7.27 -14.60
C ALA A 92 -9.04 5.81 -14.34
N THR A 93 -8.34 4.80 -14.87
CA THR A 93 -8.81 3.40 -14.84
C THR A 93 -9.13 2.91 -13.42
N ALA A 94 -8.33 3.31 -12.43
CA ALA A 94 -8.51 2.87 -11.04
C ALA A 94 -9.76 3.45 -10.36
N SER A 95 -10.27 4.59 -10.83
CA SER A 95 -11.51 5.19 -10.31
C SER A 95 -12.75 4.68 -11.07
N GLU A 96 -12.56 4.12 -12.27
CA GLU A 96 -13.66 3.63 -13.10
C GLU A 96 -13.99 2.16 -12.84
N ARG A 97 -13.01 1.37 -12.40
CA ARG A 97 -13.16 -0.07 -12.15
C ARG A 97 -12.06 -0.60 -11.24
N ASP A 98 -12.34 -1.77 -10.65
CA ASP A 98 -11.30 -2.54 -9.96
C ASP A 98 -10.22 -3.01 -10.94
N ILE A 99 -8.96 -2.91 -10.50
CA ILE A 99 -7.79 -3.37 -11.25
C ILE A 99 -7.16 -4.55 -10.49
N PRO A 100 -7.13 -5.75 -11.08
CA PRO A 100 -6.65 -6.93 -10.39
C PRO A 100 -5.15 -6.82 -10.05
N PRO A 101 -4.69 -7.52 -8.99
CA PRO A 101 -3.28 -7.54 -8.63
C PRO A 101 -2.41 -8.08 -9.77
N VAL A 102 -1.29 -7.40 -10.02
CA VAL A 102 -0.25 -7.92 -10.92
C VAL A 102 0.31 -9.25 -10.38
N PRO A 103 0.88 -10.14 -11.22
CA PRO A 103 1.28 -11.48 -10.80
C PRO A 103 2.17 -11.54 -9.54
N GLY A 104 3.06 -10.56 -9.37
CA GLY A 104 3.91 -10.46 -8.17
C GLY A 104 3.14 -10.14 -6.89
N VAL A 105 2.11 -9.30 -6.96
CA VAL A 105 1.22 -8.99 -5.83
C VAL A 105 0.32 -10.17 -5.55
N LYS A 106 -0.27 -10.79 -6.59
CA LYS A 106 -1.10 -11.99 -6.44
C LYS A 106 -0.33 -13.13 -5.74
N LYS A 107 0.95 -13.32 -6.09
CA LYS A 107 1.83 -14.26 -5.39
C LYS A 107 2.03 -13.90 -3.93
N ALA A 108 2.26 -12.62 -3.62
CA ALA A 108 2.41 -12.16 -2.23
C ALA A 108 1.12 -12.37 -1.42
N MET A 109 -0.05 -12.14 -2.01
CA MET A 109 -1.33 -12.40 -1.34
C MET A 109 -1.45 -13.86 -0.91
N VAL A 110 -1.17 -14.80 -1.83
CA VAL A 110 -1.21 -16.25 -1.52
C VAL A 110 -0.17 -16.63 -0.45
N GLN A 111 1.03 -16.05 -0.52
CA GLN A 111 2.10 -16.38 0.43
C GLN A 111 1.85 -15.88 1.85
N LEU A 112 1.08 -14.80 2.00
CA LEU A 112 0.80 -14.16 3.28
C LEU A 112 -0.62 -14.42 3.79
N ASP A 113 -1.42 -15.19 3.05
CA ASP A 113 -2.88 -15.28 3.26
C ASP A 113 -3.52 -13.90 3.43
N ALA A 114 -3.16 -12.98 2.52
CA ALA A 114 -3.55 -11.58 2.65
C ALA A 114 -5.08 -11.44 2.57
N ARG A 115 -5.63 -10.67 3.51
CA ARG A 115 -7.08 -10.46 3.68
C ARG A 115 -7.71 -9.69 2.53
N GLY A 116 -6.93 -8.84 1.87
CA GLY A 116 -7.41 -8.09 0.71
C GLY A 116 -6.29 -7.37 -0.04
N HIS A 117 -6.64 -6.92 -1.25
CA HIS A 117 -5.81 -6.06 -2.08
C HIS A 117 -6.68 -5.05 -2.82
N VAL A 118 -6.14 -3.84 -3.04
CA VAL A 118 -6.73 -2.82 -3.90
C VAL A 118 -5.66 -2.12 -4.74
N THR A 119 -6.03 -1.68 -5.94
CA THR A 119 -5.17 -0.86 -6.80
C THR A 119 -5.74 0.56 -6.88
N PHE A 120 -5.03 1.52 -6.30
CA PHE A 120 -5.38 2.94 -6.38
C PHE A 120 -4.69 3.62 -7.57
N GLY A 121 -5.23 4.74 -8.02
CA GLY A 121 -4.54 5.61 -8.96
C GLY A 121 -3.17 6.09 -8.47
N GLY A 122 -2.28 6.37 -9.41
CA GLY A 122 -0.95 6.91 -9.14
C GLY A 122 -0.93 8.44 -9.21
N CYS A 123 0.18 9.01 -8.77
CA CYS A 123 0.48 10.42 -9.01
C CYS A 123 1.91 10.55 -9.55
N LEU A 124 2.06 11.35 -10.60
CA LEU A 124 3.34 11.76 -11.14
C LEU A 124 3.24 13.18 -11.68
N GLU A 125 3.86 14.11 -10.96
CA GLU A 125 3.86 15.54 -11.27
C GLU A 125 5.26 16.04 -11.62
N GLU A 126 5.36 17.32 -12.00
CA GLU A 126 6.63 17.98 -12.27
C GLU A 126 7.61 17.85 -11.09
N GLY A 127 8.91 17.75 -11.39
CA GLY A 127 9.94 17.49 -10.39
C GLY A 127 10.15 16.01 -10.05
N ALA A 128 9.40 15.09 -10.65
CA ALA A 128 9.63 13.66 -10.50
C ALA A 128 11.06 13.23 -10.91
N LYS A 129 11.63 12.34 -10.12
CA LYS A 129 13.00 11.83 -10.28
C LYS A 129 13.02 10.56 -11.14
N GLY A 130 14.09 10.41 -11.92
CA GLY A 130 14.37 9.25 -12.75
C GLY A 130 13.98 9.42 -14.23
N TRP A 131 14.70 8.73 -15.10
CA TRP A 131 14.54 8.87 -16.56
C TRP A 131 13.16 8.44 -17.07
N VAL A 132 12.61 7.34 -16.54
CA VAL A 132 11.27 6.86 -16.89
C VAL A 132 10.19 7.87 -16.51
N ALA A 133 10.27 8.44 -15.30
CA ALA A 133 9.31 9.45 -14.84
C ALA A 133 9.34 10.69 -15.75
N ARG A 134 10.53 11.21 -16.08
CA ARG A 134 10.68 12.33 -17.00
C ARG A 134 10.10 12.05 -18.39
N MET A 135 10.25 10.82 -18.90
CA MET A 135 9.66 10.42 -20.17
C MET A 135 8.13 10.41 -20.12
N ILE A 136 7.53 9.90 -19.04
CA ILE A 136 6.07 9.90 -18.86
C ILE A 136 5.54 11.34 -18.86
N LEU A 137 6.17 12.22 -18.08
CA LEU A 137 5.81 13.64 -18.01
C LEU A 137 5.94 14.34 -19.37
N LYS A 138 7.05 14.13 -20.09
CA LYS A 138 7.28 14.71 -21.42
C LYS A 138 6.22 14.28 -22.45
N ASN A 139 5.64 13.11 -22.28
CA ASN A 139 4.57 12.60 -23.15
C ASN A 139 3.16 13.04 -22.69
N GLY A 140 3.05 13.95 -21.71
CA GLY A 140 1.76 14.45 -21.21
C GLY A 140 0.95 13.41 -20.44
N LYS A 141 1.58 12.32 -19.98
CA LYS A 141 0.94 11.23 -19.23
C LYS A 141 1.14 11.34 -17.71
N GLY A 142 1.49 12.54 -17.25
CA GLY A 142 1.53 12.89 -15.84
C GLY A 142 0.17 13.32 -15.32
N GLY A 143 0.04 13.39 -14.01
CA GLY A 143 -1.18 13.79 -13.32
C GLY A 143 -1.32 13.12 -11.97
N ASP A 144 -2.30 13.58 -11.19
CA ASP A 144 -2.75 12.93 -9.97
C ASP A 144 -4.08 12.23 -10.22
N PHE A 145 -4.07 10.91 -10.09
CA PHE A 145 -5.23 10.04 -10.28
C PHE A 145 -5.63 9.37 -8.97
N ARG A 146 -5.04 9.78 -7.84
CA ARG A 146 -5.42 9.24 -6.53
C ARG A 146 -6.77 9.79 -6.13
N ASN A 147 -7.67 8.87 -5.77
CA ASN A 147 -8.94 9.20 -5.15
C ASN A 147 -8.81 9.04 -3.62
N PHE A 148 -8.50 10.13 -2.92
CA PHE A 148 -8.35 10.09 -1.46
C PHE A 148 -9.61 9.65 -0.72
N PRO A 149 -10.83 10.10 -1.09
CA PRO A 149 -12.06 9.53 -0.54
C PRO A 149 -12.16 7.99 -0.65
N GLU A 150 -11.77 7.40 -1.78
CA GLU A 150 -11.74 5.93 -1.93
C GLU A 150 -10.63 5.27 -1.09
N ILE A 151 -9.46 5.89 -1.00
CA ILE A 151 -8.35 5.42 -0.15
C ILE A 151 -8.79 5.41 1.32
N GLU A 152 -9.44 6.49 1.76
CA GLU A 152 -9.94 6.63 3.13
C GLU A 152 -11.04 5.61 3.42
N ALA A 153 -12.01 5.46 2.51
CA ALA A 153 -13.06 4.45 2.64
C ALA A 153 -12.50 3.01 2.69
N TRP A 154 -11.45 2.70 1.92
CA TRP A 154 -10.78 1.41 2.01
C TRP A 154 -10.06 1.24 3.35
N ALA A 155 -9.38 2.26 3.85
CA ALA A 155 -8.72 2.22 5.15
C ALA A 155 -9.70 2.04 6.32
N THR A 156 -10.89 2.64 6.25
CA THR A 156 -11.97 2.39 7.22
C THR A 156 -12.40 0.93 7.21
N ARG A 157 -12.58 0.31 6.04
CA ARG A 157 -12.90 -1.14 5.95
C ARG A 157 -11.78 -2.01 6.54
N VAL A 158 -10.52 -1.67 6.30
CA VAL A 158 -9.38 -2.36 6.94
C VAL A 158 -9.46 -2.27 8.46
N ALA A 159 -9.83 -1.11 9.00
CA ALA A 159 -10.02 -0.91 10.43
C ALA A 159 -11.15 -1.80 10.99
N GLU A 160 -12.31 -1.82 10.34
CA GLU A 160 -13.47 -2.66 10.71
C GLU A 160 -13.11 -4.16 10.71
N GLU A 161 -12.46 -4.63 9.63
CA GLU A 161 -12.01 -6.02 9.53
C GLU A 161 -10.97 -6.39 10.59
N LEU A 162 -10.10 -5.43 10.96
CA LEU A 162 -9.09 -5.63 11.99
C LEU A 162 -9.71 -5.73 13.39
N VAL A 163 -10.72 -4.92 13.73
CA VAL A 163 -11.47 -5.08 14.98
C VAL A 163 -12.01 -6.52 15.09
N GLY A 164 -12.69 -7.00 14.06
CA GLY A 164 -13.23 -8.36 14.04
C GLY A 164 -12.17 -9.47 14.05
N ALA A 165 -10.91 -9.18 13.70
CA ALA A 165 -9.80 -10.13 13.79
C ALA A 165 -9.19 -10.18 15.20
N LEU A 166 -9.05 -9.03 15.86
CA LEU A 166 -8.51 -8.93 17.22
C LEU A 166 -9.47 -9.48 18.27
N GLU A 167 -10.78 -9.42 18.05
CA GLU A 167 -11.79 -10.02 18.94
C GLU A 167 -11.81 -11.56 18.92
N LYS A 168 -11.24 -12.18 17.88
CA LYS A 168 -11.23 -13.65 17.67
C LYS A 168 -9.91 -14.32 18.05
N SER A 169 -8.91 -13.54 18.44
CA SER A 169 -7.55 -14.00 18.80
C SER A 169 -7.40 -14.07 20.33
#